data_AF-A0A349MG99-F1
#
_entry.id   AF-A0A349MG99-F1
#
_cell.length_a   1.000
_cell.length_b   1.000
_cell.length_c   1.000
_cell.angle_alpha   90.00
_cell.angle_beta   90.00
_cell.angle_gamma   90.00
#
_symmetry.space_group_name_H-M   'P 1'
#
loop_
_entity.id
_entity.type
_entity.pdbx_description
1 polymer ?
#
loop_
_entity_poly.entity_id
_entity_poly.type
_entity_poly.pdbx_seq_one_letter_code
_entity_poly.pdbx_strand_id
1 'polypeptide(L)'
;MGNDTKNITISSGSDPEAPAMGLIEGLSIKLSEPYSDSEVTVKINPFDDHHPIKESDTKSTKTMKFDFGKSNAKKVKFGTETYRIKLVSINKKKWEGQDHHYFEFLLEW
;
A
#
# COMPACT_ATOMS: atom_id res chain seq x y z
N MET A 1 24.99 4.61 -2.60
CA MET A 1 23.80 3.74 -2.65
C MET A 1 22.68 4.62 -3.17
N GLY A 2 22.17 4.33 -4.37
CA GLY A 2 21.00 5.05 -4.89
C GLY A 2 19.80 4.67 -4.03
N ASN A 3 18.93 5.63 -3.74
CA ASN A 3 17.63 5.29 -3.15
C ASN A 3 16.81 4.68 -4.28
N ASP A 4 16.41 3.43 -4.15
CA ASP A 4 15.52 2.80 -5.12
C ASP A 4 14.10 3.30 -4.86
N THR A 5 13.34 3.52 -5.93
CA THR A 5 11.98 4.05 -5.82
C THR A 5 11.02 3.31 -6.74
N LYS A 6 9.79 3.06 -6.26
CA LYS A 6 8.74 2.43 -7.06
C LYS A 6 7.37 2.99 -6.74
N ASN A 7 6.61 3.28 -7.78
CA ASN A 7 5.20 3.64 -7.67
C ASN A 7 4.35 2.38 -7.68
N ILE A 8 3.33 2.35 -6.82
CA ILE A 8 2.29 1.32 -6.81
C ILE A 8 0.92 1.99 -6.83
N THR A 9 -0.02 1.36 -7.53
CA THR A 9 -1.43 1.73 -7.50
C THR A 9 -2.20 0.58 -6.89
N ILE A 10 -3.10 0.88 -5.95
CA ILE A 10 -3.95 -0.13 -5.30
C ILE A 10 -5.40 0.33 -5.40
N SER A 11 -6.30 -0.56 -5.79
CA SER A 11 -7.74 -0.30 -5.89
C SER A 11 -8.53 -0.90 -4.73
N SER A 12 -9.76 -0.42 -4.53
CA SER A 12 -10.72 -0.91 -3.52
C SER A 12 -11.21 -2.37 -3.71
N GLY A 13 -10.54 -3.18 -4.53
CA GLY A 13 -10.76 -4.64 -4.59
C GLY A 13 -11.95 -5.12 -5.41
N SER A 14 -12.70 -4.21 -6.03
CA SER A 14 -13.80 -4.52 -6.95
C SER A 14 -13.55 -4.09 -8.40
N ASP A 15 -12.40 -3.44 -8.67
CA ASP A 15 -11.96 -3.18 -10.03
C ASP A 15 -11.10 -4.36 -10.54
N PRO A 16 -11.53 -5.10 -11.60
CA PRO A 16 -10.72 -6.16 -12.19
C PRO A 16 -9.46 -5.65 -12.92
N GLU A 17 -9.40 -4.37 -13.27
CA GLU A 17 -8.28 -3.77 -14.01
C GLU A 17 -7.15 -3.26 -13.11
N ALA A 18 -7.37 -3.14 -11.81
CA ALA A 18 -6.38 -2.65 -10.86
C ALA A 18 -6.18 -3.61 -9.67
N PRO A 19 -4.94 -3.81 -9.23
CA PRO A 19 -4.65 -4.79 -8.22
C PRO A 19 -5.17 -4.32 -6.84
N ALA A 20 -5.80 -5.24 -6.12
CA ALA A 20 -6.21 -5.04 -4.72
C ALA A 20 -5.00 -5.00 -3.74
N MET A 21 -3.79 -5.26 -4.25
CA MET A 21 -2.55 -5.36 -3.50
C MET A 21 -1.36 -4.88 -4.33
N GLY A 22 -0.52 -4.03 -3.76
CA GLY A 22 0.79 -3.70 -4.33
C GLY A 22 1.87 -4.64 -3.82
N LEU A 23 2.71 -5.16 -4.73
CA LEU A 23 3.88 -5.97 -4.40
C LEU A 23 5.16 -5.24 -4.80
N ILE A 24 6.08 -5.12 -3.84
CA ILE A 24 7.42 -4.54 -4.01
C ILE A 24 8.38 -5.45 -3.27
N GLU A 25 9.58 -5.69 -3.81
CA GLU A 25 10.68 -6.45 -3.22
C GLU A 25 10.55 -6.64 -1.70
N GLY A 26 10.10 -7.81 -1.26
CA GLY A 26 10.03 -8.11 0.18
C GLY A 26 8.76 -7.64 0.91
N LEU A 27 7.84 -6.91 0.27
CA LEU A 27 6.65 -6.29 0.88
C LEU A 27 5.36 -6.46 0.05
N SER A 28 4.26 -6.69 0.77
CA SER A 28 2.90 -6.55 0.27
C SER A 28 2.18 -5.39 0.96
N ILE A 29 1.46 -4.59 0.19
CA ILE A 29 0.66 -3.47 0.67
C ILE A 29 -0.78 -3.70 0.23
N LYS A 30 -1.70 -3.69 1.18
CA LYS A 30 -3.14 -3.86 0.95
C LYS A 30 -3.92 -2.73 1.58
N LEU A 31 -4.99 -2.29 0.93
CA LEU A 31 -5.93 -1.35 1.55
C LEU A 31 -6.64 -2.02 2.73
N SER A 32 -6.99 -1.22 3.73
CA SER A 32 -7.83 -1.59 4.84
C SER A 32 -8.96 -0.59 4.95
N GLU A 33 -10.19 -1.08 4.88
CA GLU A 33 -11.36 -0.26 5.12
C GLU A 33 -11.44 0.18 6.59
N PRO A 34 -12.04 1.36 6.87
CA PRO A 34 -12.56 2.33 5.90
C PRO A 34 -11.46 3.20 5.26
N TYR A 35 -11.71 3.66 4.03
CA TYR A 35 -10.93 4.69 3.33
C TYR A 35 -11.87 5.75 2.74
N SER A 36 -11.33 6.92 2.37
CA SER A 36 -12.08 8.08 1.88
C SER A 36 -11.30 8.85 0.81
N ASP A 37 -11.84 10.00 0.40
CA ASP A 37 -11.22 10.90 -0.58
C ASP A 37 -10.01 11.67 -0.03
N SER A 38 -9.73 11.55 1.27
CA SER A 38 -8.63 12.27 1.94
C SER A 38 -7.70 11.37 2.74
N GLU A 39 -8.14 10.17 3.12
CA GLU A 39 -7.39 9.26 3.96
C GLU A 39 -7.55 7.80 3.57
N VAL A 40 -6.51 7.02 3.83
CA VAL A 40 -6.50 5.58 3.57
C VAL A 40 -5.69 4.87 4.63
N THR A 41 -6.19 3.73 5.09
CA THR A 41 -5.40 2.83 5.94
C THR A 41 -4.88 1.69 5.07
N VAL A 42 -3.61 1.33 5.24
CA VAL A 42 -3.00 0.19 4.57
C VAL A 42 -2.41 -0.78 5.58
N LYS A 43 -2.45 -2.06 5.24
CA LYS A 43 -1.73 -3.13 5.91
C LYS A 43 -0.51 -3.48 5.08
N ILE A 44 0.64 -3.43 5.71
CA ILE A 44 1.94 -3.70 5.10
C ILE A 44 2.51 -4.95 5.77
N ASN A 45 2.83 -5.96 4.97
CA ASN A 45 3.44 -7.20 5.44
C ASN A 45 4.72 -7.47 4.67
N PRO A 46 5.69 -8.19 5.27
CA PRO A 46 6.70 -8.86 4.49
C PRO A 46 6.05 -9.76 3.42
N PHE A 47 6.69 -9.91 2.28
CA PHE A 47 6.27 -10.78 1.18
C PHE A 47 7.50 -11.34 0.48
N ASP A 48 7.59 -12.67 0.39
CA ASP A 48 8.60 -13.38 -0.40
C ASP A 48 7.86 -14.12 -1.51
N ASP A 49 8.24 -13.87 -2.77
CA ASP A 49 7.61 -14.49 -3.94
C ASP A 49 7.97 -15.99 -4.07
N HIS A 50 9.05 -16.42 -3.42
CA HIS A 50 9.53 -17.80 -3.42
C HIS A 50 8.96 -18.64 -2.28
N HIS A 51 8.53 -18.00 -1.18
CA HIS A 51 7.93 -18.68 -0.04
C HIS A 51 6.65 -17.95 0.36
N PRO A 52 5.46 -18.56 0.23
CA PRO A 52 4.26 -17.96 0.80
C PRO A 52 4.50 -17.84 2.30
N ILE A 53 4.74 -16.61 2.77
CA ILE A 53 4.95 -16.33 4.18
C ILE A 53 3.67 -16.79 4.87
N LYS A 54 3.77 -17.87 5.66
CA LYS A 54 2.64 -18.39 6.42
C LYS A 54 2.08 -17.24 7.25
N GLU A 55 0.77 -17.05 7.20
CA GLU A 55 0.03 -16.04 7.98
C GLU A 55 0.31 -16.10 9.50
N SER A 56 1.05 -17.11 10.00
CA SER A 56 1.53 -17.17 11.39
C SER A 56 2.57 -16.12 11.77
N ASP A 57 3.18 -15.39 10.82
CA ASP A 57 4.09 -14.25 11.09
C ASP A 57 3.37 -12.88 11.12
N THR A 58 2.08 -12.88 11.46
CA THR A 58 1.23 -11.69 11.74
C THR A 58 1.82 -10.70 12.75
N LYS A 59 2.87 -11.06 13.51
CA LYS A 59 3.61 -10.11 14.36
C LYS A 59 4.29 -8.99 13.59
N SER A 60 4.61 -9.22 12.31
CA SER A 60 5.31 -8.22 11.49
C SER A 60 4.35 -7.31 10.73
N THR A 61 3.06 -7.64 10.61
CA THR A 61 2.07 -6.78 9.95
C THR A 61 2.04 -5.39 10.58
N LYS A 62 2.20 -4.35 9.76
CA LYS A 62 2.08 -2.96 10.19
C LYS A 62 0.88 -2.31 9.52
N THR A 63 -0.01 -1.79 10.34
CA THR A 63 -1.16 -1.00 9.88
C THR A 63 -0.80 0.48 9.95
N MET A 64 -0.94 1.19 8.84
CA MET A 64 -0.60 2.60 8.74
C MET A 64 -1.72 3.38 8.07
N LYS A 65 -2.16 4.45 8.74
CA LYS A 65 -3.10 5.41 8.18
C LYS A 65 -2.36 6.55 7.49
N PHE A 66 -2.70 6.88 6.25
CA PHE A 66 -2.18 8.01 5.49
C PHE A 66 -3.28 9.04 5.30
N ASP A 67 -2.91 10.31 5.39
CA ASP A 67 -3.82 11.45 5.18
C ASP A 67 -3.13 12.45 4.25
N PHE A 68 -3.86 12.91 3.23
CA PHE A 68 -3.33 13.79 2.19
C PHE A 68 -2.86 15.15 2.69
N GLY A 69 -3.48 15.68 3.74
CA GLY A 69 -3.23 17.02 4.25
C GLY A 69 -2.09 17.10 5.27
N LYS A 70 -1.87 16.05 6.07
CA LYS A 70 -0.97 16.12 7.24
C LYS A 70 0.05 14.99 7.34
N SER A 71 -0.26 13.78 6.87
CA SER A 71 0.59 12.60 7.12
C SER A 71 0.58 11.66 5.92
N ASN A 72 0.99 12.19 4.77
CA ASN A 72 1.02 11.43 3.53
C ASN A 72 2.31 10.62 3.36
N ALA A 73 3.35 10.82 4.18
CA ALA A 73 4.59 10.03 4.11
C ALA A 73 4.94 9.41 5.47
N LYS A 74 5.25 8.12 5.48
CA LYS A 74 5.59 7.35 6.68
C LYS A 74 6.78 6.43 6.43
N LYS A 75 7.62 6.26 7.46
CA LYS A 75 8.72 5.30 7.43
C LYS A 75 8.29 4.02 8.12
N VAL A 76 8.64 2.89 7.52
CA VAL A 76 8.37 1.56 8.04
C VAL A 76 9.64 0.73 7.97
N LYS A 77 9.95 0.01 9.05
CA LYS A 77 11.15 -0.82 9.14
C LYS A 77 10.77 -2.28 9.25
N PHE A 78 11.40 -3.12 8.44
CA PHE A 78 11.29 -4.57 8.44
C PHE A 78 12.70 -5.16 8.43
N GLY A 79 13.06 -5.92 9.48
CA GLY A 79 14.44 -6.40 9.63
C GLY A 79 15.44 -5.24 9.65
N THR A 80 16.40 -5.25 8.72
CA THR A 80 17.42 -4.20 8.54
C THR A 80 17.00 -3.09 7.58
N GLU A 81 15.97 -3.33 6.77
CA GLU A 81 15.54 -2.43 5.69
C GLU A 81 14.54 -1.39 6.20
N THR A 82 14.67 -0.16 5.72
CA THR A 82 13.77 0.95 6.05
C THR A 82 13.16 1.50 4.78
N TYR A 83 11.85 1.38 4.68
CA TYR A 83 11.07 1.88 3.57
C TYR A 83 10.43 3.20 3.96
N ARG A 84 10.39 4.17 3.04
CA ARG A 84 9.53 5.34 3.12
C ARG A 84 8.39 5.16 2.14
N ILE A 85 7.17 5.13 2.66
CA ILE A 85 5.94 5.01 1.89
C ILE A 85 5.27 6.37 1.87
N LYS A 86 4.94 6.89 0.70
CA LYS A 86 4.25 8.15 0.52
C LYS A 86 2.99 7.96 -0.30
N LEU A 87 1.84 8.36 0.22
CA LEU A 87 0.61 8.53 -0.53
C LEU A 87 0.75 9.73 -1.48
N VAL A 88 0.60 9.47 -2.79
CA VAL A 88 0.85 10.40 -3.90
C VAL A 88 -0.43 10.90 -4.54
N SER A 89 -1.48 10.07 -4.61
CA SER A 89 -2.82 10.46 -5.07
C SER A 89 -3.92 9.57 -4.46
N ILE A 90 -5.12 10.14 -4.29
CA ILE A 90 -6.38 9.41 -4.10
C ILE A 90 -7.27 9.80 -5.28
N ASN A 91 -7.61 8.82 -6.12
CA ASN A 91 -8.43 9.01 -7.30
C ASN A 91 -9.70 8.17 -7.21
N LYS A 92 -10.69 8.51 -8.04
CA LYS A 92 -11.88 7.70 -8.27
C LYS A 92 -12.05 7.41 -9.74
N LYS A 93 -12.48 6.19 -10.07
CA LYS A 93 -12.98 5.82 -11.40
C LYS A 93 -14.37 5.25 -11.23
N LYS A 94 -15.28 5.67 -12.11
CA LYS A 94 -16.61 5.07 -12.20
C LYS A 94 -16.52 3.81 -13.04
N TRP A 95 -16.92 2.67 -12.48
CA TRP A 95 -16.96 1.39 -13.16
C TRP A 95 -18.28 0.68 -12.80
N GLU A 96 -18.97 0.13 -13.80
CA GLU A 96 -20.29 -0.51 -13.63
C GLU A 96 -21.31 0.32 -12.80
N GLY A 97 -21.22 1.65 -12.89
CA GLY A 97 -22.10 2.56 -12.16
C GLY A 97 -21.71 2.82 -10.70
N GLN A 98 -20.65 2.19 -10.19
CA GLN A 98 -20.09 2.40 -8.86
C GLN A 98 -18.80 3.22 -8.92
N ASP A 99 -18.53 4.00 -7.88
CA ASP A 99 -17.25 4.71 -7.74
C ASP A 99 -16.25 3.81 -7.01
N HIS A 100 -15.09 3.60 -7.62
CA HIS A 100 -14.00 2.83 -7.04
C HIS A 100 -12.83 3.76 -6.73
N HIS A 101 -12.24 3.62 -5.55
CA HIS A 101 -11.07 4.40 -5.16
C HIS A 101 -9.78 3.73 -5.63
N TYR A 102 -8.82 4.57 -6.03
CA TYR A 102 -7.46 4.19 -6.39
C TYR A 102 -6.50 5.03 -5.57
N PHE A 103 -5.50 4.38 -5.02
CA PHE A 103 -4.51 4.99 -4.15
C PHE A 103 -3.14 4.76 -4.76
N GLU A 104 -2.44 5.84 -5.09
CA GLU A 104 -1.06 5.75 -5.56
C GLU A 104 -0.11 5.99 -4.41
N PHE A 105 0.88 5.11 -4.28
CA PHE A 105 1.95 5.24 -3.31
C PHE A 105 3.31 5.23 -4.01
N LEU A 106 4.20 6.10 -3.57
CA LEU A 106 5.63 6.05 -3.88
C LEU A 106 6.35 5.40 -2.71
N LEU A 107 7.10 4.34 -2.99
CA LEU A 107 7.97 3.67 -2.03
C LEU A 107 9.43 4.01 -2.35
N GLU A 108 10.21 4.29 -1.31
CA GLU A 108 11.65 4.57 -1.38
C GLU A 108 12.38 3.67 -0.37
N TRP A 109 13.48 3.00 -0.75
CA TRP A 109 14.30 2.14 0.13
C TRP A 109 15.80 2.22 -0.17
#